data_AF-A0A1T4JZM0-F1
#
_entry.id   AF-A0A1T4JZM0-F1
#
_cell.length_a   1.000
_cell.length_b   1.000
_cell.length_c   1.000
_cell.angle_alpha   90.00
_cell.angle_beta   90.00
_cell.angle_gamma   90.00
#
_symmetry.space_group_name_H-M   'P 1'
#
loop_
_entity.id
_entity.type
_entity.pdbx_description
1 polymer ?
#
loop_
_entity_poly.entity_id
_entity_poly.type
_entity_poly.pdbx_seq_one_letter_code
_entity_poly.pdbx_strand_id
1 'polypeptide(L)'
;MQRLVLLMGLLLLPLLGGCAHNYYNLPQDAVAEKVKVLGVVPIIVDTDSDIRHPQREELITLLTNVNRSFERDLLRLVKNTNSFYTVTLLDADPKAVFSSTLFRRERRDDAAIQYNKYFWKEDALADFMRKNSLDAVMFVIVSGITRPDKISSSNLLDSLTTDYNFLVMTAQIVDAKATILWEYPNFRQRTLSYNPLMNLQYPDFDEAKANMSPRVQVKFKTLEGIRRSLEKRRLDLLRRETPEVELYMSQFEDMTSMLEIDKDRKPAPPAPKKDEQETKK
;
A
#
# COMPACT_ATOMS: atom_id res chain seq x y z
N MET A 1 -8.01 -36.21 38.09
CA MET A 1 -6.82 -35.81 37.30
C MET A 1 -7.02 -36.09 35.80
N GLN A 2 -7.25 -37.35 35.38
CA GLN A 2 -7.47 -37.72 33.97
C GLN A 2 -8.61 -36.98 33.26
N ARG A 3 -9.76 -36.77 33.93
CA ARG A 3 -10.92 -36.04 33.35
C ARG A 3 -10.69 -34.53 33.18
N LEU A 4 -9.81 -33.93 33.98
CA LEU A 4 -9.47 -32.50 33.91
C LEU A 4 -8.49 -32.23 32.76
N VAL A 5 -7.53 -33.13 32.55
CA VAL A 5 -6.56 -33.08 31.42
C VAL A 5 -7.28 -33.30 30.08
N LEU A 6 -8.28 -34.19 30.03
CA LEU A 6 -9.08 -34.42 28.82
C LEU A 6 -9.97 -33.21 28.47
N LEU A 7 -10.55 -32.53 29.48
CA LEU A 7 -11.32 -31.30 29.27
C LEU A 7 -10.43 -30.13 28.81
N MET A 8 -9.23 -30.00 29.38
CA MET A 8 -8.26 -28.98 28.95
C MET A 8 -7.76 -29.22 27.53
N GLY A 9 -7.55 -30.48 27.14
CA GLY A 9 -7.19 -30.85 25.76
C GLY A 9 -8.31 -30.56 24.75
N LEU A 10 -9.58 -30.79 25.14
CA LEU A 10 -10.75 -30.51 24.27
C LEU A 10 -11.02 -29.00 24.10
N LEU A 11 -10.72 -28.19 25.11
CA LEU A 11 -10.87 -26.73 25.06
C LEU A 11 -9.75 -26.02 24.28
N LEU A 12 -8.60 -26.66 24.08
CA LEU A 12 -7.47 -26.12 23.31
C LEU A 12 -7.53 -26.47 21.80
N LEU A 13 -8.29 -27.49 21.41
CA LEU A 13 -8.45 -27.92 20.01
C LEU A 13 -9.07 -26.86 19.07
N PRO A 14 -10.06 -26.03 19.44
CA PRO A 14 -10.60 -25.01 18.53
C PRO A 14 -9.66 -23.80 18.32
N LEU A 15 -8.58 -23.65 19.11
CA LEU A 15 -7.57 -22.62 18.89
C LEU A 15 -6.52 -23.01 17.84
N LEU A 16 -6.52 -24.27 17.39
CA LEU A 16 -5.65 -24.78 16.33
C LEU A 16 -6.30 -24.73 14.94
N GLY A 17 -7.56 -24.30 14.86
CA GLY A 17 -8.16 -23.91 13.59
C GLY A 17 -7.51 -22.64 13.09
N GLY A 18 -6.55 -22.76 12.17
CA GLY A 18 -5.99 -21.64 11.44
C GLY A 18 -7.14 -20.80 10.88
N CYS A 19 -7.37 -19.61 11.45
CA CYS A 19 -8.33 -18.67 10.91
C CYS A 19 -7.77 -18.20 9.57
N ALA A 20 -8.15 -18.89 8.48
CA ALA A 20 -7.88 -18.47 7.13
C ALA A 20 -8.46 -17.06 6.95
N HIS A 21 -7.61 -16.03 7.02
CA HIS A 21 -8.00 -14.66 6.76
C HIS A 21 -7.95 -14.44 5.26
N ASN A 22 -9.10 -14.23 4.63
CA ASN A 22 -9.17 -13.87 3.21
C ASN A 22 -9.22 -12.35 3.05
N TYR A 23 -8.11 -11.76 2.61
CA TYR A 23 -8.02 -10.34 2.27
C TYR A 23 -8.37 -10.04 0.81
N TYR A 24 -8.57 -11.06 -0.01
CA TYR A 24 -8.98 -10.91 -1.40
C TYR A 24 -10.49 -10.70 -1.51
N ASN A 25 -10.90 -9.99 -2.55
CA ASN A 25 -12.31 -9.81 -2.91
C ASN A 25 -12.91 -11.06 -3.57
N LEU A 26 -12.07 -12.03 -3.94
CA LEU A 26 -12.45 -13.36 -4.40
C LEU A 26 -11.95 -14.42 -3.40
N PRO A 27 -12.49 -15.66 -3.43
CA PRO A 27 -11.89 -16.78 -2.73
C PRO A 27 -10.42 -16.96 -3.13
N GLN A 28 -9.54 -17.24 -2.17
CA GLN A 28 -8.09 -17.36 -2.42
C GLN A 28 -7.77 -18.43 -3.48
N ASP A 29 -8.49 -19.56 -3.49
CA ASP A 29 -8.33 -20.61 -4.50
C ASP A 29 -8.57 -20.07 -5.92
N ALA A 30 -9.61 -19.25 -6.09
CA ALA A 30 -9.92 -18.63 -7.38
C ALA A 30 -8.86 -17.60 -7.79
N VAL A 31 -8.23 -16.91 -6.84
CA VAL A 31 -7.12 -15.99 -7.13
C VAL A 31 -5.87 -16.77 -7.52
N ALA A 32 -5.50 -17.81 -6.76
CA ALA A 32 -4.33 -18.64 -7.04
C ALA A 32 -4.41 -19.36 -8.39
N GLU A 33 -5.63 -19.76 -8.79
CA GLU A 33 -5.86 -20.37 -10.11
C GLU A 33 -5.75 -19.34 -11.25
N LYS A 34 -6.32 -18.14 -11.06
CA LYS A 34 -6.41 -17.10 -12.10
C LYS A 34 -5.17 -16.24 -12.25
N VAL A 35 -4.41 -16.02 -11.18
CA VAL A 35 -3.30 -15.06 -11.14
C VAL A 35 -2.00 -15.77 -10.85
N LYS A 36 -1.26 -16.10 -11.92
CA LYS A 36 0.07 -16.71 -11.83
C LYS A 36 1.17 -15.68 -12.05
N VAL A 37 0.96 -14.79 -13.01
CA VAL A 37 1.91 -13.74 -13.40
C VAL A 37 1.38 -12.37 -12.96
N LEU A 38 2.02 -11.79 -11.93
CA LEU A 38 1.73 -10.46 -11.43
C LEU A 38 2.77 -9.45 -11.92
N GLY A 39 2.31 -8.42 -12.64
CA GLY A 39 3.13 -7.25 -12.95
C GLY A 39 2.97 -6.18 -11.86
N VAL A 40 4.06 -5.61 -11.37
CA VAL A 40 4.04 -4.47 -10.44
C VAL A 40 4.40 -3.22 -11.25
N VAL A 41 3.50 -2.26 -11.32
CA VAL A 41 3.80 -0.97 -11.96
C VAL A 41 4.73 -0.18 -11.03
N PRO A 42 5.73 0.53 -11.56
CA PRO A 42 6.41 1.60 -10.87
C PRO A 42 5.51 2.44 -9.97
N ILE A 43 5.98 2.80 -8.77
CA ILE A 43 5.12 3.50 -7.79
C ILE A 43 4.71 4.85 -8.39
N ILE A 44 3.40 5.06 -8.45
CA ILE A 44 2.78 6.23 -9.05
C ILE A 44 2.66 7.33 -7.99
N VAL A 45 2.90 8.58 -8.40
CA VAL A 45 2.47 9.76 -7.64
C VAL A 45 1.25 10.34 -8.33
N ASP A 46 0.10 10.31 -7.66
CA ASP A 46 -1.13 10.94 -8.17
C ASP A 46 -1.00 12.45 -8.01
N THR A 47 -0.49 13.11 -9.05
CA THR A 47 -0.26 14.55 -9.02
C THR A 47 -1.55 15.31 -8.78
N ASP A 48 -2.67 14.84 -9.32
CA ASP A 48 -3.96 15.56 -9.27
C ASP A 48 -4.69 15.36 -7.94
N SER A 49 -4.07 14.67 -6.98
CA SER A 49 -4.58 14.50 -5.62
C SER A 49 -4.38 15.74 -4.76
N ASP A 50 -4.96 15.73 -3.56
CA ASP A 50 -5.00 16.88 -2.66
C ASP A 50 -3.65 17.09 -1.95
N ILE A 51 -2.58 17.33 -2.70
CA ILE A 51 -1.24 17.68 -2.19
C ILE A 51 -1.16 19.20 -2.09
N ARG A 52 -1.26 19.76 -0.88
CA ARG A 52 -1.39 21.21 -0.63
C ARG A 52 -0.07 21.90 -0.27
N HIS A 53 1.07 21.22 -0.41
CA HIS A 53 2.37 21.78 -0.05
C HIS A 53 2.70 23.02 -0.89
N PRO A 54 3.23 24.13 -0.30
CA PRO A 54 3.53 25.36 -1.04
C PRO A 54 4.51 25.16 -2.21
N GLN A 55 5.46 24.23 -2.06
CA GLN A 55 6.40 23.81 -3.10
C GLN A 55 5.95 22.47 -3.69
N ARG A 56 4.79 22.46 -4.34
CA ARG A 56 4.11 21.23 -4.79
C ARG A 56 4.90 20.48 -5.86
N GLU A 57 5.39 21.18 -6.88
CA GLU A 57 6.08 20.54 -8.02
C GLU A 57 7.40 19.90 -7.60
N GLU A 58 8.15 20.57 -6.73
CA GLU A 58 9.39 20.07 -6.16
C GLU A 58 9.13 18.87 -5.24
N LEU A 59 8.03 18.90 -4.48
CA LEU A 59 7.61 17.76 -3.67
C LEU A 59 7.23 16.56 -4.55
N ILE A 60 6.47 16.77 -5.64
CA ILE A 60 6.13 15.69 -6.59
C ILE A 60 7.40 15.09 -7.17
N THR A 61 8.34 15.93 -7.62
CA THR A 61 9.63 15.47 -8.17
C THR A 61 10.44 14.68 -7.14
N LEU A 62 10.50 15.16 -5.91
CA LEU A 62 11.13 14.44 -4.79
C LEU A 62 10.48 13.07 -4.59
N LEU A 63 9.15 13.00 -4.49
CA LEU A 63 8.42 11.74 -4.28
C LEU A 63 8.66 10.76 -5.42
N THR A 64 8.60 11.22 -6.67
CA THR A 64 8.89 10.37 -7.84
C THR A 64 10.29 9.77 -7.74
N ASN A 65 11.31 10.59 -7.47
CA ASN A 65 12.69 10.11 -7.38
C ASN A 65 12.90 9.12 -6.23
N VAL A 66 12.35 9.43 -5.05
CA VAL A 66 12.46 8.58 -3.86
C VAL A 66 11.71 7.26 -4.06
N ASN A 67 10.50 7.29 -4.62
CA ASN A 67 9.74 6.09 -4.95
C ASN A 67 10.56 5.11 -5.80
N ARG A 68 11.22 5.60 -6.85
CA ARG A 68 12.08 4.79 -7.73
C ARG A 68 13.18 4.04 -6.99
N SER A 69 13.72 4.62 -5.92
CA SER A 69 14.76 3.99 -5.10
C SER A 69 14.25 2.78 -4.31
N PHE A 70 12.94 2.67 -4.02
CA PHE A 70 12.37 1.66 -3.13
C PHE A 70 11.46 0.63 -3.82
N GLU A 71 11.18 0.76 -5.12
CA GLU A 71 10.37 -0.21 -5.87
C GLU A 71 10.93 -1.64 -5.81
N ARG A 72 12.26 -1.79 -5.73
CA ARG A 72 12.90 -3.10 -5.62
C ARG A 72 12.64 -3.76 -4.26
N ASP A 73 12.53 -2.97 -3.20
CA ASP A 73 12.18 -3.48 -1.88
C ASP A 73 10.73 -3.95 -1.83
N LEU A 74 9.81 -3.18 -2.42
CA LEU A 74 8.42 -3.60 -2.61
C LEU A 74 8.36 -4.91 -3.41
N LEU A 75 9.05 -4.98 -4.56
CA LEU A 75 9.07 -6.18 -5.40
C LEU A 75 9.58 -7.41 -4.63
N ARG A 76 10.64 -7.24 -3.84
CA ARG A 76 11.20 -8.30 -2.99
C ARG A 76 10.18 -8.77 -1.96
N LEU A 77 9.50 -7.86 -1.26
CA LEU A 77 8.49 -8.21 -0.26
C LEU A 77 7.29 -8.93 -0.90
N VAL A 78 6.80 -8.45 -2.04
CA VAL A 78 5.71 -9.13 -2.78
C VAL A 78 6.13 -10.53 -3.22
N LYS A 79 7.36 -10.72 -3.72
CA LYS A 79 7.89 -12.06 -4.06
C LYS A 79 7.96 -12.98 -2.84
N ASN A 80 8.36 -12.45 -1.69
CA ASN A 80 8.51 -13.22 -0.46
C ASN A 80 7.18 -13.76 0.09
N THR A 81 6.03 -13.19 -0.31
CA THR A 81 4.71 -13.75 0.01
C THR A 81 4.50 -15.14 -0.59
N ASN A 82 5.20 -15.48 -1.68
CA ASN A 82 5.02 -16.70 -2.46
C ASN A 82 3.57 -16.93 -2.96
N SER A 83 2.77 -15.87 -3.03
CA SER A 83 1.36 -15.94 -3.46
C SER A 83 1.19 -16.02 -4.98
N PHE A 84 2.23 -15.70 -5.75
CA PHE A 84 2.19 -15.69 -7.21
C PHE A 84 3.37 -16.48 -7.76
N TYR A 85 3.17 -17.16 -8.90
CA TYR A 85 4.21 -17.94 -9.55
C TYR A 85 5.34 -17.03 -10.08
N THR A 86 4.99 -15.89 -10.65
CA THR A 86 5.94 -14.89 -11.13
C THR A 86 5.48 -13.51 -10.74
N VAL A 87 6.40 -12.73 -10.16
CA VAL A 87 6.20 -11.31 -9.87
C VAL A 87 7.30 -10.53 -10.57
N THR A 88 6.93 -9.55 -11.37
CA THR A 88 7.90 -8.71 -12.11
C THR A 88 7.60 -7.24 -11.94
N LEU A 89 8.64 -6.42 -11.76
CA LEU A 89 8.50 -4.97 -11.88
C LEU A 89 8.45 -4.63 -13.37
N LEU A 90 7.44 -3.87 -13.77
CA LEU A 90 7.24 -3.49 -15.16
C LEU A 90 8.15 -2.33 -15.54
N ASP A 91 8.75 -2.43 -16.72
CA ASP A 91 9.52 -1.33 -17.33
C ASP A 91 8.55 -0.42 -18.09
N ALA A 92 7.85 0.44 -17.34
CA ALA A 92 6.86 1.36 -17.88
C ALA A 92 6.96 2.72 -17.19
N ASP A 93 6.65 3.80 -17.90
CA ASP A 93 6.53 5.12 -17.28
C ASP A 93 5.25 5.16 -16.40
N PRO A 94 5.37 5.30 -15.06
CA PRO A 94 4.22 5.32 -14.16
C PRO A 94 3.19 6.39 -14.54
N LYS A 95 3.65 7.56 -15.03
CA LYS A 95 2.75 8.66 -15.39
C LYS A 95 1.93 8.32 -16.63
N ALA A 96 2.57 7.78 -17.68
CA ALA A 96 1.87 7.32 -18.87
C ALA A 96 0.91 6.16 -18.58
N VAL A 97 1.30 5.18 -17.76
CA VAL A 97 0.41 4.08 -17.36
C VAL A 97 -0.79 4.63 -16.60
N PHE A 98 -0.57 5.50 -15.61
CA PHE A 98 -1.65 6.04 -14.80
C PHE A 98 -2.65 6.85 -15.63
N SER A 99 -2.17 7.79 -16.44
CA SER A 99 -3.04 8.64 -17.28
C SER A 99 -3.84 7.84 -18.33
N SER A 100 -3.26 6.78 -18.89
CA SER A 100 -3.93 5.95 -19.89
C SER A 100 -4.95 4.98 -19.28
N THR A 101 -4.64 4.40 -18.12
CA THR A 101 -5.47 3.35 -17.49
C THR A 101 -6.46 3.86 -16.46
N LEU A 102 -6.22 5.02 -15.84
CA LEU A 102 -7.14 5.58 -14.85
C LEU A 102 -8.48 5.95 -15.49
N PHE A 103 -9.57 5.49 -14.88
CA PHE A 103 -10.93 5.95 -15.19
C PHE A 103 -11.31 7.11 -14.28
N ARG A 104 -11.21 6.91 -12.96
CA ARG A 104 -11.55 7.93 -11.96
C ARG A 104 -10.93 7.61 -10.59
N ARG A 105 -10.88 8.64 -9.76
CA ARG A 105 -10.54 8.57 -8.33
C ARG A 105 -11.76 8.91 -7.50
N GLU A 106 -11.98 8.16 -6.42
CA GLU A 106 -12.96 8.50 -5.38
C GLU A 106 -12.26 8.71 -4.04
N ARG A 107 -12.63 9.78 -3.35
CA ARG A 107 -12.29 9.91 -1.92
C ARG A 107 -13.27 9.07 -1.11
N ARG A 108 -12.76 8.17 -0.28
CA ARG A 108 -13.54 7.26 0.55
C ARG A 108 -13.34 7.58 2.03
N ASP A 109 -14.34 7.24 2.83
CA ASP A 109 -14.29 7.21 4.29
C ASP A 109 -14.95 5.90 4.72
N ASP A 110 -14.13 4.86 4.85
CA ASP A 110 -14.60 3.52 5.18
C ASP A 110 -14.03 3.17 6.56
N ALA A 111 -14.90 2.82 7.52
CA ALA A 111 -14.53 2.54 8.91
C ALA A 111 -13.64 3.61 9.57
N ALA A 112 -13.96 4.90 9.33
CA ALA A 112 -13.22 6.07 9.80
C ALA A 112 -11.80 6.22 9.21
N ILE A 113 -11.46 5.44 8.18
CA ILE A 113 -10.23 5.57 7.43
C ILE A 113 -10.53 6.30 6.13
N GLN A 114 -9.95 7.48 5.99
CA GLN A 114 -10.04 8.28 4.77
C GLN A 114 -8.86 8.01 3.84
N TYR A 115 -9.16 7.69 2.57
CA TYR A 115 -8.17 7.35 1.54
C TYR A 115 -8.71 7.63 0.12
N ASN A 116 -7.86 7.50 -0.90
CA ASN A 116 -8.24 7.60 -2.31
C ASN A 116 -8.38 6.19 -2.92
N LYS A 117 -9.55 5.87 -3.47
CA LYS A 117 -9.80 4.64 -4.23
C LYS A 117 -9.75 4.91 -5.72
N TYR A 118 -9.09 4.02 -6.45
CA TYR A 118 -8.86 4.15 -7.88
C TYR A 118 -9.67 3.12 -8.66
N PHE A 119 -10.16 3.54 -9.82
CA PHE A 119 -10.91 2.71 -10.76
C PHE A 119 -10.28 2.82 -12.13
N TRP A 120 -10.27 1.71 -12.86
CA TRP A 120 -9.46 1.53 -14.07
C TRP A 120 -10.35 1.34 -15.30
N LYS A 121 -9.90 1.83 -16.45
CA LYS A 121 -10.53 1.60 -17.75
C LYS A 121 -10.25 0.18 -18.18
N GLU A 122 -11.30 -0.63 -18.35
CA GLU A 122 -11.21 -2.04 -18.72
C GLU A 122 -10.37 -2.27 -19.98
N ASP A 123 -10.73 -1.62 -21.10
CA ASP A 123 -10.05 -1.82 -22.39
C ASP A 123 -8.56 -1.47 -22.34
N ALA A 124 -8.23 -0.32 -21.75
CA ALA A 124 -6.85 0.14 -21.63
C ALA A 124 -6.00 -0.77 -20.74
N LEU A 125 -6.59 -1.29 -19.66
CA LEU A 125 -5.93 -2.20 -18.74
C LEU A 125 -5.72 -3.58 -19.40
N ALA A 126 -6.73 -4.10 -20.11
CA ALA A 126 -6.63 -5.35 -20.85
C ALA A 126 -5.52 -5.29 -21.92
N ASP A 127 -5.43 -4.18 -22.66
CA ASP A 127 -4.36 -3.94 -23.63
C ASP A 127 -2.99 -3.89 -22.95
N PHE A 128 -2.87 -3.16 -21.84
CA PHE A 128 -1.63 -3.06 -21.07
C PHE A 128 -1.15 -4.42 -20.56
N MET A 129 -2.06 -5.21 -19.98
CA MET A 129 -1.74 -6.54 -19.46
C MET A 129 -1.38 -7.54 -20.56
N ARG A 130 -2.10 -7.52 -21.69
CA ARG A 130 -1.79 -8.37 -22.85
C ARG A 130 -0.40 -8.08 -23.43
N LYS A 131 -0.03 -6.80 -23.56
CA LYS A 131 1.30 -6.38 -24.03
C LYS A 131 2.42 -6.89 -23.13
N ASN A 132 2.16 -7.02 -21.84
CA ASN A 132 3.13 -7.46 -20.83
C ASN A 132 2.98 -8.94 -20.44
N SER A 133 2.06 -9.69 -21.06
CA SER A 133 1.75 -11.10 -20.73
C SER A 133 1.43 -11.33 -19.24
N LEU A 134 0.55 -10.51 -18.67
CA LEU A 134 0.19 -10.52 -17.25
C LEU A 134 -1.21 -11.12 -17.02
N ASP A 135 -1.38 -11.83 -15.90
CA ASP A 135 -2.69 -12.27 -15.41
C ASP A 135 -3.36 -11.22 -14.52
N ALA A 136 -2.55 -10.45 -13.78
CA ALA A 136 -2.98 -9.30 -13.00
C ALA A 136 -1.87 -8.25 -12.94
N VAL A 137 -2.25 -7.02 -12.57
CA VAL A 137 -1.30 -5.94 -12.32
C VAL A 137 -1.54 -5.32 -10.94
N MET A 138 -0.45 -5.01 -10.24
CA MET A 138 -0.42 -4.29 -8.98
C MET A 138 -0.08 -2.82 -9.24
N PHE A 139 -0.95 -1.94 -8.78
CA PHE A 139 -0.72 -0.50 -8.71
C PHE A 139 -0.43 -0.12 -7.26
N VAL A 140 0.61 0.67 -7.03
CA VAL A 140 0.88 1.35 -5.76
C VAL A 140 0.95 2.84 -6.04
N ILE A 141 0.15 3.62 -5.31
CA ILE A 141 -0.07 5.03 -5.58
C ILE A 141 0.15 5.83 -4.30
N VAL A 142 1.03 6.82 -4.37
CA VAL A 142 1.20 7.87 -3.36
C VAL A 142 0.31 9.05 -3.76
N SER A 143 -0.54 9.50 -2.83
CA SER A 143 -1.48 10.60 -3.08
C SER A 143 -1.63 11.50 -1.85
N GLY A 144 -2.07 12.74 -2.08
CA GLY A 144 -2.42 13.70 -1.04
C GLY A 144 -3.87 13.54 -0.57
N ILE A 145 -4.09 13.71 0.73
CA ILE A 145 -5.41 13.82 1.34
C ILE A 145 -5.40 14.82 2.49
N THR A 146 -6.40 15.69 2.55
CA THR A 146 -6.64 16.56 3.72
C THR A 146 -7.75 15.98 4.57
N ARG A 147 -7.46 15.61 5.82
CA ARG A 147 -8.44 15.01 6.74
C ARG A 147 -8.28 15.54 8.16
N PRO A 148 -9.35 15.52 9.00
CA PRO A 148 -9.23 15.88 10.39
C PRO A 148 -8.31 14.90 11.13
N ASP A 149 -7.40 15.43 11.94
CA ASP A 149 -6.56 14.63 12.83
C ASP A 149 -6.27 15.41 14.12
N LYS A 150 -5.85 14.72 15.17
CA LYS A 150 -5.47 15.30 16.46
C LYS A 150 -3.99 15.08 16.72
N ILE A 151 -3.22 16.16 16.71
CA ILE A 151 -1.77 16.10 16.98
C ILE A 151 -1.50 16.73 18.34
N SER A 152 -0.72 16.05 19.15
CA SER A 152 -0.31 16.54 20.48
C SER A 152 1.13 17.06 20.46
N SER A 153 1.43 17.99 21.36
CA SER A 153 2.78 18.47 21.61
C SER A 153 3.68 17.34 22.13
N SER A 154 5.00 17.54 22.07
CA SER A 154 5.99 16.56 22.54
C SER A 154 5.87 16.23 24.04
N ASN A 155 5.38 17.18 24.85
CA ASN A 155 5.11 17.00 26.28
C ASN A 155 3.68 16.51 26.58
N LEU A 156 2.86 16.28 25.55
CA LEU A 156 1.47 15.80 25.63
C LEU A 156 0.50 16.70 26.41
N LEU A 157 0.88 17.94 26.73
CA LEU A 157 0.03 18.87 27.46
C LEU A 157 -0.93 19.63 26.56
N ASP A 158 -0.53 19.86 25.31
CA ASP A 158 -1.30 20.59 24.32
C ASP A 158 -1.66 19.68 23.16
N SER A 159 -2.82 19.93 22.56
CA SER A 159 -3.22 19.23 21.34
C SER A 159 -4.06 20.12 20.44
N LEU A 160 -3.94 19.92 19.14
CA LEU A 160 -4.69 20.63 18.12
C LEU A 160 -5.42 19.60 17.26
N THR A 161 -6.74 19.75 17.18
CA THR A 161 -7.58 18.98 16.24
C THR A 161 -7.99 19.91 15.11
N THR A 162 -7.58 19.57 13.89
CA THR A 162 -7.86 20.36 12.68
C THR A 162 -7.64 19.48 11.46
N ASP A 163 -7.99 20.00 10.28
CA ASP A 163 -7.64 19.39 9.02
C ASP A 163 -6.14 19.52 8.74
N TYR A 164 -5.48 18.38 8.54
CA TYR A 164 -4.07 18.29 8.15
C TYR A 164 -3.93 17.65 6.77
N ASN A 165 -2.90 18.06 6.03
CA ASN A 165 -2.57 17.50 4.73
C ASN A 165 -1.55 16.36 4.85
N PHE A 166 -1.91 15.17 4.37
CA PHE A 166 -1.11 13.96 4.45
C PHE A 166 -0.77 13.44 3.06
N LEU A 167 0.39 12.79 2.95
CA LEU A 167 0.65 11.79 1.92
C LEU A 167 0.19 10.43 2.43
N VAL A 168 -0.52 9.70 1.59
CA VAL A 168 -0.99 8.34 1.86
C VAL A 168 -0.58 7.41 0.73
N MET A 169 -0.45 6.12 1.04
CA MET A 169 -0.11 5.08 0.07
C MET A 169 -1.27 4.11 -0.03
N THR A 170 -1.74 3.84 -1.24
CA THR A 170 -2.79 2.87 -1.54
C THR A 170 -2.29 1.88 -2.56
N ALA A 171 -2.80 0.65 -2.51
CA ALA A 171 -2.45 -0.36 -3.50
C ALA A 171 -3.66 -1.18 -3.94
N GLN A 172 -3.64 -1.64 -5.18
CA GLN A 172 -4.67 -2.52 -5.75
C GLN A 172 -4.02 -3.56 -6.67
N ILE A 173 -4.50 -4.79 -6.60
CA ILE A 173 -4.26 -5.81 -7.63
C ILE A 173 -5.53 -5.94 -8.45
N VAL A 174 -5.41 -5.77 -9.77
CA VAL A 174 -6.54 -5.79 -10.70
C VAL A 174 -6.31 -6.73 -11.86
N ASP A 175 -7.38 -7.36 -12.35
CA ASP A 175 -7.36 -8.20 -13.55
C ASP A 175 -7.67 -7.40 -14.83
N ALA A 176 -7.61 -8.08 -15.98
CA ALA A 176 -7.88 -7.46 -17.29
C ALA A 176 -9.30 -6.91 -17.44
N LYS A 177 -10.25 -7.29 -16.57
CA LYS A 177 -11.63 -6.78 -16.54
C LYS A 177 -11.79 -5.58 -15.59
N ALA A 178 -10.68 -5.00 -15.13
CA ALA A 178 -10.64 -3.99 -14.07
C ALA A 178 -11.28 -4.47 -12.75
N THR A 179 -11.37 -5.78 -12.52
CA THR A 179 -11.84 -6.34 -11.26
C THR A 179 -10.77 -6.16 -10.19
N ILE A 180 -11.10 -5.48 -9.09
CA ILE A 180 -10.21 -5.34 -7.94
C ILE A 180 -10.17 -6.64 -7.17
N LEU A 181 -9.09 -7.40 -7.32
CA LEU A 181 -8.87 -8.69 -6.66
C LEU A 181 -8.43 -8.51 -5.21
N TRP A 182 -7.63 -7.48 -4.94
CA TRP A 182 -7.10 -7.13 -3.63
C TRP A 182 -6.87 -5.62 -3.55
N GLU A 183 -6.99 -5.05 -2.36
CA GLU A 183 -6.70 -3.63 -2.12
C GLU A 183 -6.14 -3.34 -0.72
N TYR A 184 -5.41 -2.24 -0.63
CA TYR A 184 -4.90 -1.61 0.59
C TYR A 184 -5.26 -0.10 0.59
N PRO A 185 -5.85 0.45 1.68
CA PRO A 185 -6.23 -0.23 2.92
C PRO A 185 -7.26 -1.35 2.73
N ASN A 186 -7.19 -2.38 3.59
CA ASN A 186 -8.09 -3.51 3.56
C ASN A 186 -8.95 -3.55 4.83
N PHE A 187 -10.27 -3.52 4.67
CA PHE A 187 -11.22 -3.44 5.78
C PHE A 187 -11.66 -4.79 6.34
N ARG A 188 -11.08 -5.89 5.86
CA ARG A 188 -11.37 -7.25 6.34
C ARG A 188 -10.48 -7.66 7.54
N GLN A 189 -9.57 -6.80 7.97
CA GLN A 189 -8.71 -7.04 9.13
C GLN A 189 -9.50 -6.90 10.45
N ARG A 190 -9.11 -7.69 11.46
CA ARG A 190 -9.68 -7.58 12.82
C ARG A 190 -9.30 -6.27 13.51
N THR A 191 -8.08 -5.81 13.27
CA THR A 191 -7.55 -4.53 13.75
C THR A 191 -7.33 -3.62 12.56
N LEU A 192 -8.20 -2.62 12.41
CA LEU A 192 -8.10 -1.66 11.33
C LEU A 192 -7.05 -0.61 11.70
N SER A 193 -5.92 -0.59 11.00
CA SER A 193 -4.94 0.49 11.08
C SER A 193 -4.50 0.89 9.67
N TYR A 194 -4.59 2.19 9.38
CA TYR A 194 -4.10 2.77 8.14
C TYR A 194 -3.30 4.02 8.45
N ASN A 195 -1.98 3.82 8.56
CA ASN A 195 -1.06 4.90 8.84
C ASN A 195 -0.78 5.67 7.55
N PRO A 196 -0.84 7.01 7.55
CA PRO A 196 -0.41 7.79 6.40
C PRO A 196 1.08 7.56 6.16
N LEU A 197 1.53 7.72 4.91
CA LEU A 197 2.96 7.70 4.60
C LEU A 197 3.66 8.84 5.33
N MET A 198 3.05 10.03 5.34
CA MET A 198 3.60 11.20 6.03
C MET A 198 2.55 12.29 6.24
N ASN A 199 2.57 12.97 7.38
CA ASN A 199 1.93 14.27 7.52
C ASN A 199 2.83 15.38 6.94
N LEU A 200 2.31 16.19 6.01
CA LEU A 200 3.04 17.32 5.40
C LEU A 200 3.04 18.58 6.27
N GLN A 201 2.22 18.60 7.32
CA GLN A 201 2.06 19.72 8.21
C GLN A 201 2.37 19.35 9.66
N TYR A 202 2.60 20.37 10.48
CA TYR A 202 2.74 20.23 11.92
C TYR A 202 2.17 21.46 12.63
N PRO A 203 1.54 21.30 13.80
CA PRO A 203 1.21 22.40 14.69
C PRO A 203 2.48 22.95 15.37
N ASP A 204 2.67 24.26 15.33
CA ASP A 204 3.79 24.94 15.99
C ASP A 204 3.41 25.38 17.42
N PHE A 205 3.38 24.40 18.33
CA PHE A 205 3.06 24.65 19.74
C PHE A 205 4.13 25.50 20.45
N ASP A 206 5.40 25.32 20.08
CA ASP A 206 6.52 26.01 20.72
C ASP A 206 6.49 27.50 20.37
N GLU A 207 6.25 27.87 19.12
CA GLU A 207 6.09 29.27 18.73
C GLU A 207 4.85 29.90 19.37
N ALA A 208 3.73 29.18 19.44
CA ALA A 208 2.52 29.68 20.10
C ALA A 208 2.79 29.98 21.58
N LYS A 209 3.47 29.06 22.28
CA LYS A 209 3.85 29.22 23.69
C LYS A 209 4.85 30.36 23.89
N ALA A 210 5.87 30.46 23.05
CA ALA A 210 6.89 31.51 23.13
C ALA A 210 6.29 32.91 22.95
N ASN A 211 5.24 33.03 22.11
CA ASN A 211 4.55 34.30 21.86
C ASN A 211 3.32 34.52 22.74
N MET A 212 3.04 33.65 23.72
CA MET A 212 1.81 33.67 24.52
C MET A 212 0.53 33.75 23.65
N SER A 213 0.59 33.16 22.45
CA SER A 213 -0.51 33.17 21.50
C SER A 213 -1.54 32.13 21.92
N PRO A 214 -2.84 32.49 21.97
CA PRO A 214 -3.91 31.51 22.18
C PRO A 214 -4.17 30.63 20.95
N ARG A 215 -3.54 30.92 19.80
CA ARG A 215 -3.73 30.19 18.55
C ARG A 215 -2.43 29.52 18.13
N VAL A 216 -2.49 28.19 18.01
CA VAL A 216 -1.42 27.35 17.44
C VAL A 216 -1.54 27.40 15.92
N GLN A 217 -0.46 27.77 15.24
CA GLN A 217 -0.42 27.81 13.79
C GLN A 217 -0.03 26.45 13.21
N VAL A 218 -0.65 26.08 12.09
CA VAL A 218 -0.27 24.88 11.33
C VAL A 218 0.69 25.30 10.22
N LYS A 219 1.89 24.73 10.23
CA LYS A 219 2.95 25.01 9.25
C LYS A 219 3.22 23.79 8.38
N PHE A 220 3.64 24.02 7.14
CA PHE A 220 4.16 22.95 6.29
C PHE A 220 5.58 22.59 6.70
N LYS A 221 5.90 21.29 6.66
CA LYS A 221 7.28 20.80 6.74
C LYS A 221 8.06 21.33 5.54
N THR A 222 9.32 21.66 5.74
CA THR A 222 10.19 22.05 4.62
C THR A 222 10.46 20.84 3.70
N LEU A 223 10.79 21.08 2.43
CA LEU A 223 11.18 20.00 1.51
C LEU A 223 12.35 19.17 2.05
N GLU A 224 13.34 19.82 2.67
CA GLU A 224 14.47 19.13 3.31
C GLU A 224 14.04 18.31 4.53
N GLY A 225 13.05 18.77 5.30
CA GLY A 225 12.45 17.99 6.39
C GLY A 225 11.70 16.76 5.87
N ILE A 226 10.99 16.90 4.75
CA ILE A 226 10.28 15.81 4.08
C ILE A 226 11.29 14.79 3.53
N ARG A 227 12.31 15.23 2.79
CA ARG A 227 13.39 14.38 2.27
C ARG A 227 14.04 13.56 3.39
N ARG A 228 14.50 14.22 4.46
CA ARG A 228 15.10 13.52 5.62
C ARG A 228 14.17 12.51 6.26
N SER A 229 12.87 12.81 6.31
CA SER A 229 11.88 11.87 6.85
C SER A 229 11.66 10.66 5.92
N LEU A 230 11.63 10.88 4.60
CA LEU A 230 11.52 9.82 3.59
C LEU A 230 12.79 8.97 3.48
N GLU A 231 13.95 9.49 3.85
CA GLU A 231 15.23 8.77 3.80
C GLU A 231 15.66 8.23 5.17
N LYS A 232 14.85 8.44 6.21
CA LYS A 232 15.15 8.02 7.58
C LYS A 232 15.24 6.49 7.64
N ARG A 233 16.41 6.01 8.06
CA ARG A 233 16.68 4.58 8.23
C ARG A 233 16.03 4.04 9.50
N ARG A 234 15.52 2.82 9.40
CA ARG A 234 15.01 2.05 10.53
C ARG A 234 16.17 1.63 11.42
N LEU A 235 15.93 1.63 12.73
CA LEU A 235 16.88 1.15 13.72
C LEU A 235 16.61 -0.31 14.07
N ASP A 236 17.66 -1.10 14.26
CA ASP A 236 17.55 -2.47 14.78
C ASP A 236 17.28 -2.50 16.30
N LEU A 237 17.14 -3.70 16.87
CA LEU A 237 16.91 -3.89 18.31
C LEU A 237 18.02 -3.30 19.19
N LEU A 238 19.23 -3.15 18.65
CA LEU A 238 20.39 -2.55 19.30
C LEU A 238 20.55 -1.07 18.94
N ARG A 239 19.53 -0.45 18.35
CA ARG A 239 19.49 0.95 17.89
C ARG A 239 20.54 1.30 16.83
N ARG A 240 20.98 0.33 16.03
CA ARG A 240 21.89 0.56 14.89
C ARG A 240 21.08 0.80 13.64
N GLU A 241 21.55 1.70 12.78
CA GLU A 241 20.89 1.95 11.50
C GLU A 241 20.96 0.71 10.60
N THR A 242 19.80 0.35 10.06
CA THR A 242 19.66 -0.68 9.03
C THR A 242 19.68 -0.02 7.63
N PRO A 243 19.90 -0.78 6.55
CA PRO A 243 19.75 -0.23 5.19
C PRO A 243 18.29 0.09 4.83
N GLU A 244 17.32 -0.34 5.63
CA GLU A 244 15.89 -0.18 5.39
C GLU A 244 15.39 1.21 5.76
N VAL A 245 14.53 1.78 4.92
CA VAL A 245 13.89 3.07 5.17
C VAL A 245 12.56 2.88 5.88
N GLU A 246 12.40 3.55 7.02
CA GLU A 246 11.34 3.30 7.99
C GLU A 246 9.93 3.46 7.40
N LEU A 247 9.66 4.60 6.76
CA LEU A 247 8.31 4.93 6.27
C LEU A 247 7.86 4.00 5.14
N TYR A 248 8.72 3.74 4.16
CA TYR A 248 8.40 2.86 3.04
C TYR A 248 8.27 1.40 3.48
N MET A 249 9.22 0.91 4.29
CA MET A 249 9.18 -0.48 4.74
C MET A 249 7.97 -0.77 5.60
N SER A 250 7.56 0.16 6.48
CA SER A 250 6.31 0.01 7.23
C SER A 250 5.10 -0.15 6.30
N GLN A 251 4.95 0.72 5.28
CA GLN A 251 3.84 0.61 4.33
C GLN A 251 3.90 -0.69 3.52
N PHE A 252 5.09 -1.09 3.07
CA PHE A 252 5.26 -2.29 2.26
C PHE A 252 5.02 -3.57 3.05
N GLU A 253 5.50 -3.66 4.29
CA GLU A 253 5.25 -4.79 5.18
C GLU A 253 3.76 -4.89 5.51
N ASP A 254 3.11 -3.77 5.86
CA ASP A 254 1.68 -3.73 6.12
C ASP A 254 0.90 -4.23 4.91
N MET A 255 1.19 -3.72 3.71
CA MET A 255 0.57 -4.16 2.45
C MET A 255 0.78 -5.65 2.17
N THR A 256 2.03 -6.11 2.21
CA THR A 256 2.39 -7.47 1.79
C THR A 256 1.96 -8.53 2.78
N SER A 257 1.79 -8.20 4.07
CA SER A 257 1.22 -9.10 5.07
C SER A 257 -0.19 -9.59 4.72
N MET A 258 -0.94 -8.81 3.92
CA MET A 258 -2.29 -9.16 3.47
C MET A 258 -2.33 -9.85 2.11
N LEU A 259 -1.18 -10.06 1.47
CA LEU A 259 -1.10 -10.74 0.18
C LEU A 259 -0.86 -12.24 0.32
N GLU A 260 -0.53 -12.75 1.51
CA GLU A 260 -0.24 -14.17 1.71
C GLU A 260 -1.47 -15.04 1.36
N ILE A 261 -1.28 -15.96 0.42
CA ILE A 261 -2.23 -17.04 0.13
C ILE A 261 -1.84 -18.25 0.99
N ASP A 262 -2.84 -18.94 1.52
CA ASP A 262 -2.62 -20.12 2.35
C ASP A 262 -1.67 -21.13 1.68
N LYS A 263 -0.75 -21.71 2.45
CA LYS A 263 0.38 -22.51 1.94
C LYS A 263 -0.07 -23.75 1.17
N ASP A 264 -1.27 -24.26 1.47
CA ASP A 264 -1.87 -25.41 0.79
C ASP A 264 -2.52 -25.05 -0.55
N ARG A 265 -2.61 -23.75 -0.88
CA ARG A 265 -3.32 -23.19 -2.05
C ARG A 265 -2.38 -22.51 -3.05
N LYS A 266 -1.10 -22.88 -3.05
CA LYS A 266 -0.09 -22.24 -3.90
C LYS A 266 -0.42 -22.38 -5.40
N PRO A 267 -0.17 -21.33 -6.22
CA PRO A 267 -0.43 -21.38 -7.66
C PRO A 267 0.40 -22.47 -8.34
N ALA A 268 -0.26 -23.31 -9.14
CA ALA A 268 0.42 -24.22 -10.05
C ALA A 268 1.14 -23.43 -11.18
N PRO A 269 2.24 -23.96 -11.75
CA PRO A 269 2.92 -23.33 -12.87
C PRO A 269 1.97 -22.98 -14.03
N PRO A 270 2.23 -21.92 -14.81
CA PRO A 270 1.48 -21.63 -16.01
C PRO A 270 1.58 -22.81 -16.98
N ALA A 271 0.45 -23.23 -17.56
CA ALA A 271 0.45 -24.29 -18.56
C ALA A 271 1.26 -23.83 -19.78
N PRO A 272 2.06 -24.70 -20.41
CA PRO A 272 2.74 -24.35 -21.64
C PRO A 272 1.68 -23.94 -22.68
N LYS A 273 1.87 -22.76 -23.29
CA LYS A 273 1.03 -22.35 -24.42
C LYS A 273 1.12 -23.46 -25.46
N LYS A 274 0.00 -24.11 -25.77
CA LYS A 274 -0.06 -25.00 -26.93
C LYS A 274 0.14 -24.10 -28.13
N ASP A 275 1.29 -24.21 -28.77
CA ASP A 275 1.49 -23.62 -30.08
C ASP A 275 0.39 -24.19 -30.99
N GLU A 276 -0.52 -23.33 -31.43
CA GLU A 276 -1.39 -23.62 -32.57
C GLU A 276 -0.47 -23.78 -33.79
N GLN A 277 0.09 -24.97 -33.94
CA GLN A 277 0.51 -25.47 -35.24
C GLN A 277 -0.76 -25.73 -36.05
N GLU A 278 -1.36 -24.65 -36.58
CA GLU A 278 -2.20 -24.75 -37.77
C GLU A 278 -1.31 -25.11 -38.96
N THR A 279 -1.20 -26.42 -39.11
CA THR A 279 -1.20 -27.16 -40.36
C THR A 279 -1.94 -26.39 -41.48
N LYS A 280 -1.19 -25.59 -42.25
CA LYS A 280 -1.56 -25.30 -43.64
C LYS A 280 -1.05 -26.44 -44.51
N LYS A 281 -1.98 -27.32 -44.90
CA LYS A 281 -1.87 -28.12 -46.12
C LYS A 281 -2.79 -27.49 -47.17
#